data_AF-A0A218W8N5-F1
#
_entry.id   AF-A0A218W8N5-F1
#
_cell.length_a   1.000
_cell.length_b   1.000
_cell.length_c   1.000
_cell.angle_alpha   90.00
_cell.angle_beta   90.00
_cell.angle_gamma   90.00
#
_symmetry.space_group_name_H-M   'P 1'
#
loop_
_entity.id
_entity.type
_entity.pdbx_description
1 polymer ?
#
loop_
_entity_poly.entity_id
_entity_poly.type
_entity_poly.pdbx_seq_one_letter_code
_entity_poly.pdbx_strand_id
1 'polypeptide(L)'
;MSVLCWDNYLLSCSLDQTIKVWASASTGAGEIEVIYTQNEDHGVLALKGMHDMEGKPILLCACNDDTVHLYELPTFVERGKIYSRREVLVLQVAPTHGLFFTGDGAGTLSVWKWSGESKQALL
;
A
#
# COMPACT_ATOMS: atom_id res chain seq x y z
N MET A 1 -0.85 -5.73 11.10
CA MET A 1 0.43 -4.98 11.06
C MET A 1 1.39 -5.74 10.16
N SER A 2 2.18 -5.04 9.36
CA SER A 2 3.02 -5.64 8.31
C SER A 2 4.27 -4.82 8.05
N VAL A 3 5.28 -5.46 7.46
CA VAL A 3 6.47 -4.82 6.90
C VAL A 3 6.60 -5.13 5.41
N LEU A 4 7.15 -4.20 4.65
CA LEU A 4 7.37 -4.29 3.21
C LEU A 4 8.73 -3.69 2.88
N CYS A 5 9.61 -4.46 2.24
CA CYS A 5 10.80 -3.89 1.61
C CYS A 5 10.43 -3.35 0.23
N TRP A 6 10.80 -2.11 -0.06
CA TRP A 6 10.61 -1.47 -1.36
C TRP A 6 11.87 -0.70 -1.74
N ASP A 7 12.55 -1.15 -2.79
CA ASP A 7 13.89 -0.69 -3.15
C ASP A 7 14.86 -0.75 -1.95
N ASN A 8 15.46 0.38 -1.58
CA ASN A 8 16.37 0.52 -0.44
C ASN A 8 15.66 0.95 0.86
N TYR A 9 14.33 0.92 0.88
CA TYR A 9 13.52 1.36 2.01
C TYR A 9 12.76 0.20 2.64
N LEU A 10 12.56 0.31 3.94
CA LEU A 10 11.62 -0.54 4.67
C LEU A 10 10.39 0.30 5.00
N LEU A 11 9.20 -0.23 4.75
CA LEU A 11 7.94 0.34 5.15
C LEU A 11 7.32 -0.55 6.22
N SER A 12 6.82 0.04 7.30
CA SER A 12 6.11 -0.69 8.36
C SER A 12 4.78 -0.02 8.64
N CYS A 13 3.75 -0.81 8.90
CA CYS A 13 2.44 -0.32 9.31
C CYS A 13 2.00 -0.90 10.66
N SER A 14 1.23 -0.13 11.42
CA SER A 14 0.86 -0.45 12.80
C SER A 14 -0.60 -0.10 13.09
N LEU A 15 -1.15 -0.68 14.16
CA LEU A 15 -2.48 -0.31 14.68
C LEU A 15 -2.49 1.08 15.34
N ASP A 16 -1.33 1.69 15.54
CA ASP A 16 -1.19 3.08 16.00
C ASP A 16 -1.55 4.14 14.94
N GLN A 17 -2.09 3.70 13.78
CA GLN A 17 -2.51 4.54 12.66
C GLN A 17 -1.34 5.15 11.88
N THR A 18 -0.15 4.56 11.96
CA THR A 18 1.01 5.05 11.21
C THR A 18 1.54 4.05 10.20
N ILE A 19 2.02 4.60 9.09
CA ILE A 19 2.94 3.95 8.17
C ILE A 19 4.28 4.69 8.28
N LYS A 20 5.34 3.97 8.60
CA LYS A 20 6.68 4.52 8.74
C LYS A 20 7.57 4.04 7.61
N VAL A 21 8.37 4.95 7.07
CA VAL A 21 9.40 4.67 6.08
C VAL A 21 10.75 4.77 6.77
N TRP A 22 11.56 3.74 6.61
CA TRP A 22 12.87 3.61 7.21
C TRP A 22 13.94 3.54 6.12
N ALA A 23 15.08 4.18 6.36
CA ALA A 23 16.25 4.13 5.49
C ALA A 23 17.52 3.96 6.33
N SER A 24 18.62 3.54 5.68
CA SER A 24 19.93 3.44 6.33
C SER A 24 20.35 4.80 6.88
N ALA A 25 20.72 4.84 8.16
CA ALA A 25 21.27 6.03 8.80
C ALA A 25 22.64 6.36 8.18
N SER A 26 22.96 7.65 8.12
CA SER A 26 24.25 8.13 7.60
C SER A 26 25.42 7.91 8.58
N THR A 27 25.12 7.69 9.86
CA THR A 27 26.08 7.75 10.98
C THR A 27 26.52 6.40 11.54
N GLY A 28 25.94 5.28 11.08
CA GLY A 28 26.24 3.95 11.62
C GLY A 28 25.98 2.84 10.61
N ALA A 29 26.96 1.93 10.44
CA ALA A 29 26.81 0.79 9.54
C ALA A 29 25.72 -0.17 10.06
N GLY A 30 24.63 -0.32 9.30
CA GLY A 30 23.55 -1.26 9.62
C GLY A 30 22.42 -0.70 10.49
N GLU A 31 22.49 0.59 10.87
CA GLU A 31 21.36 1.25 11.54
C GLU A 31 20.36 1.79 10.51
N ILE A 32 19.07 1.67 10.81
CA ILE A 32 18.00 2.30 10.04
C ILE A 32 17.22 3.26 10.93
N GLU A 33 16.80 4.39 10.36
CA GLU A 33 16.02 5.41 11.05
C GLU A 33 14.72 5.71 10.29
N VAL A 34 13.70 6.17 11.03
CA VAL A 34 12.45 6.64 10.41
C VAL A 34 12.73 7.97 9.72
N ILE A 35 12.63 7.99 8.40
CA ILE A 35 12.81 9.21 7.59
C ILE A 35 11.48 9.88 7.24
N TYR A 36 10.36 9.16 7.35
CA TYR A 36 9.03 9.66 7.07
C TYR A 36 7.96 8.87 7.82
N THR A 37 6.88 9.55 8.20
CA THR A 37 5.69 8.94 8.81
C THR A 37 4.45 9.49 8.13
N GLN A 38 3.66 8.60 7.53
CA GLN A 38 2.30 8.86 7.08
C GLN A 38 1.32 8.48 8.19
N ASN A 39 0.31 9.32 8.43
CA ASN A 39 -0.76 9.05 9.38
C ASN A 39 -2.03 8.66 8.62
N GLU A 40 -2.72 7.65 9.13
CA GLU A 40 -4.03 7.21 8.68
C GLU A 40 -5.08 7.57 9.73
N ASP A 41 -6.36 7.50 9.35
CA ASP A 41 -7.47 7.68 10.30
C ASP A 41 -7.72 6.42 11.15
N HIS A 42 -7.23 5.26 10.69
CA HIS A 42 -7.43 3.96 11.32
C HIS A 42 -6.14 3.15 11.33
N GLY A 43 -6.06 2.17 12.25
CA GLY A 43 -4.91 1.26 12.32
C GLY A 43 -4.71 0.48 11.02
N VAL A 44 -3.47 0.16 10.67
CA VAL A 44 -3.14 -0.46 9.38
C VAL A 44 -2.76 -1.94 9.55
N LEU A 45 -3.41 -2.79 8.78
CA LEU A 45 -3.34 -4.24 8.91
C LEU A 45 -2.32 -4.88 7.97
N ALA A 46 -2.25 -4.44 6.71
CA ALA A 46 -1.34 -5.02 5.72
C ALA A 46 -0.83 -3.99 4.71
N LEU A 47 0.40 -4.18 4.25
CA LEU A 47 1.01 -3.41 3.17
C LEU A 47 1.43 -4.32 2.01
N LYS A 48 1.23 -3.85 0.78
CA LYS A 48 1.89 -4.40 -0.42
C LYS A 48 2.26 -3.29 -1.39
N GLY A 49 3.41 -3.44 -2.04
CA GLY A 49 3.79 -2.56 -3.14
C GLY A 49 3.54 -3.23 -4.48
N MET A 50 3.16 -2.44 -5.48
CA MET A 50 3.09 -2.86 -6.87
C MET A 50 3.41 -1.69 -7.79
N HIS A 51 3.60 -1.96 -9.08
CA HIS A 51 3.62 -0.92 -10.10
C HIS A 51 2.27 -0.86 -10.80
N ASP A 52 1.82 0.35 -11.14
CA ASP A 52 0.67 0.53 -12.02
C ASP A 52 1.00 0.21 -13.50
N MET A 53 0.06 0.49 -14.41
CA MET A 53 0.26 0.22 -15.85
C MET A 53 1.29 1.14 -16.51
N GLU A 54 1.63 2.27 -15.89
CA GLU A 54 2.65 3.22 -16.36
C GLU A 54 4.01 2.99 -15.69
N GLY A 55 4.11 1.98 -14.82
CA GLY A 55 5.33 1.66 -14.08
C GLY A 55 5.54 2.55 -12.84
N LYS A 56 4.54 3.30 -12.39
CA LYS A 56 4.63 4.11 -11.19
C LYS A 56 4.41 3.25 -9.94
N PRO A 57 5.23 3.39 -8.88
CA PRO A 57 5.10 2.58 -7.67
C PRO A 57 3.87 3.01 -6.85
N ILE A 58 3.06 2.03 -6.46
CA ILE A 58 1.85 2.18 -5.67
C ILE A 58 1.95 1.32 -4.42
N LEU A 59 1.70 1.95 -3.27
CA LEU A 59 1.51 1.27 -1.99
C LEU A 59 0.02 0.99 -1.79
N LEU A 60 -0.30 -0.29 -1.59
CA LEU A 60 -1.59 -0.76 -1.11
C LEU A 60 -1.54 -0.83 0.42
N CYS A 61 -2.49 -0.18 1.09
CA CYS A 61 -2.57 -0.06 2.54
C CYS A 61 -3.95 -0.52 3.02
N ALA A 62 -4.04 -1.70 3.61
CA ALA A 62 -5.30 -2.20 4.18
C ALA A 62 -5.51 -1.61 5.58
N CYS A 63 -6.53 -0.77 5.72
CA CYS A 63 -6.87 -0.09 6.96
C CYS A 63 -7.91 -0.90 7.74
N ASN A 64 -7.93 -0.72 9.05
CA ASN A 64 -8.86 -1.38 9.97
C ASN A 64 -10.24 -0.68 9.97
N ASP A 65 -10.76 -0.43 8.78
CA ASP A 65 -12.01 0.29 8.49
C ASP A 65 -12.70 -0.22 7.21
N ASP A 66 -12.44 -1.48 6.85
CA ASP A 66 -12.95 -2.16 5.66
C ASP A 66 -12.43 -1.60 4.32
N THR A 67 -11.41 -0.73 4.35
CA THR A 67 -10.84 -0.14 3.14
C THR A 67 -9.41 -0.58 2.84
N VAL A 68 -9.02 -0.45 1.58
CA VAL A 68 -7.62 -0.45 1.14
C VAL A 68 -7.35 0.88 0.46
N HIS A 69 -6.45 1.68 1.04
CA HIS A 69 -5.95 2.92 0.44
C HIS A 69 -4.84 2.62 -0.57
N LEU A 70 -4.81 3.38 -1.66
CA LEU A 70 -3.78 3.29 -2.69
C LEU A 70 -3.00 4.61 -2.71
N TYR A 71 -1.71 4.55 -2.37
CA TYR A 71 -0.82 5.71 -2.34
C TYR A 71 0.22 5.65 -3.43
N GLU A 72 0.50 6.78 -4.06
CA GLU A 72 1.65 6.93 -4.94
C GLU A 72 2.93 7.03 -4.13
N LEU A 73 3.96 6.26 -4.48
CA LEU A 73 5.29 6.42 -3.89
C LEU A 73 6.17 7.31 -4.79
N PRO A 74 7.09 8.11 -4.20
CA PRO A 74 7.33 8.27 -2.75
C PRO A 74 6.46 9.35 -2.09
N THR A 75 5.51 9.96 -2.81
CA THR A 75 4.81 11.19 -2.37
C THR A 75 3.69 10.95 -1.36
N PHE A 76 3.23 9.70 -1.21
CA PHE A 76 2.06 9.32 -0.43
C PHE A 76 0.78 10.07 -0.83
N VAL A 77 0.68 10.51 -2.09
CA VAL A 77 -0.56 11.08 -2.62
C VAL A 77 -1.58 9.96 -2.78
N GLU A 78 -2.76 10.12 -2.17
CA GLU A 78 -3.85 9.15 -2.30
C GLU A 78 -4.38 9.15 -3.74
N ARG A 79 -4.37 7.99 -4.36
CA ARG A 79 -4.93 7.76 -5.69
C ARG A 79 -6.37 7.29 -5.64
N GLY A 80 -6.74 6.61 -4.55
CA GLY A 80 -8.11 6.17 -4.31
C GLY A 80 -8.19 5.08 -3.25
N LYS A 81 -9.41 4.57 -3.06
CA LYS A 81 -9.73 3.57 -2.07
C LYS A 81 -10.54 2.43 -2.68
N ILE A 82 -10.29 1.24 -2.17
CA ILE A 82 -11.12 0.06 -2.38
C ILE A 82 -11.92 -0.19 -1.11
N TYR A 83 -13.19 -0.53 -1.26
CA TYR A 83 -14.09 -0.86 -0.17
C TYR A 83 -14.40 -2.36 -0.20
N SER A 84 -14.28 -3.02 0.94
CA SER A 84 -14.70 -4.40 1.14
C SER A 84 -15.87 -4.48 2.11
N ARG A 85 -16.38 -5.69 2.36
CA ARG A 85 -17.49 -5.91 3.30
C ARG A 85 -17.05 -5.98 4.76
N ARG A 86 -15.79 -6.32 4.97
CA ARG A 86 -15.09 -6.47 6.25
C ARG A 86 -13.63 -6.04 6.08
N GLU A 87 -12.91 -6.00 7.18
CA GLU A 87 -11.52 -5.57 7.21
C GLU A 87 -10.68 -6.45 6.27
N VAL A 88 -9.88 -5.82 5.41
CA VAL A 88 -8.99 -6.54 4.50
C VAL A 88 -7.76 -6.98 5.29
N LEU A 89 -7.63 -8.30 5.48
CA LEU A 89 -6.57 -8.91 6.29
C LEU A 89 -5.37 -9.35 5.45
N VAL A 90 -5.59 -9.60 4.16
CA VAL A 90 -4.56 -10.13 3.25
C VAL A 90 -4.55 -9.34 1.95
N LEU A 91 -3.34 -8.94 1.55
CA LEU A 91 -3.03 -8.35 0.25
C LEU A 91 -2.00 -9.23 -0.46
N GLN A 92 -2.23 -9.54 -1.74
CA GLN A 92 -1.26 -10.22 -2.58
C GLN A 92 -1.20 -9.59 -3.97
N VAL A 93 0.01 -9.38 -4.47
CA VAL A 93 0.25 -8.82 -5.80
C VAL A 93 0.71 -9.95 -6.71
N ALA A 94 0.09 -10.06 -7.88
CA ALA A 94 0.49 -11.08 -8.84
C ALA A 94 1.86 -10.72 -9.46
N PRO A 95 2.69 -11.73 -9.82
CA PRO A 95 3.91 -11.47 -10.58
C PRO A 95 3.64 -10.88 -11.98
N THR A 96 2.45 -11.12 -12.52
CA THR A 96 2.00 -10.59 -13.83
C THR A 96 1.44 -9.17 -13.70
N HIS A 97 1.68 -8.33 -14.71
CA HIS A 97 1.39 -6.90 -14.65
C HIS A 97 -0.04 -6.54 -14.24
N GLY A 98 -0.11 -5.69 -13.22
CA GLY A 98 -1.29 -4.90 -12.87
C GLY A 98 -2.43 -5.64 -12.18
N LEU A 99 -2.20 -6.86 -11.68
CA LEU A 99 -3.20 -7.67 -10.97
C LEU A 99 -2.84 -7.81 -9.47
N PHE A 100 -3.83 -7.69 -8.60
CA PHE A 100 -3.69 -7.95 -7.17
C PHE A 100 -4.99 -8.48 -6.55
N PHE A 101 -4.87 -8.99 -5.33
CA PHE A 101 -5.93 -9.70 -4.61
C PHE A 101 -6.09 -9.13 -3.21
N THR A 102 -7.33 -9.04 -2.75
CA THR A 102 -7.71 -8.68 -1.38
C THR A 102 -8.52 -9.81 -0.77
N GLY A 103 -8.17 -10.23 0.45
CA GLY A 103 -8.95 -11.17 1.25
C GLY A 103 -9.48 -10.49 2.51
N ASP A 104 -10.79 -10.50 2.73
CA ASP A 104 -11.42 -9.86 3.89
C ASP A 104 -11.88 -10.82 4.99
N GLY A 105 -12.20 -10.26 6.16
CA GLY A 105 -12.67 -11.00 7.33
C GLY A 105 -14.00 -11.74 7.14
N ALA A 106 -14.75 -11.47 6.07
CA ALA A 106 -15.96 -12.24 5.71
C ALA A 106 -15.64 -13.49 4.86
N GLY A 107 -14.36 -13.72 4.53
CA GLY A 107 -13.93 -14.79 3.64
C GLY A 107 -14.12 -14.45 2.16
N THR A 108 -14.30 -13.17 1.81
CA THR A 108 -14.40 -12.73 0.42
C THR A 108 -13.01 -12.55 -0.17
N LEU A 109 -12.76 -13.19 -1.31
CA LEU A 109 -11.58 -12.94 -2.14
C LEU A 109 -12.00 -12.11 -3.35
N SER A 110 -11.38 -10.94 -3.51
CA SER A 110 -11.60 -10.06 -4.68
C SER A 110 -10.34 -9.97 -5.53
N VAL A 111 -10.54 -9.86 -6.84
CA VAL A 111 -9.48 -9.75 -7.84
C VAL A 111 -9.56 -8.36 -8.47
N TRP A 112 -8.43 -7.66 -8.51
CA TRP A 112 -8.35 -6.27 -8.96
C TRP A 112 -7.32 -6.14 -10.07
N LYS A 113 -7.68 -5.38 -11.12
CA LYS A 113 -6.78 -5.06 -12.22
C LYS A 113 -6.85 -3.57 -12.52
N TRP A 114 -5.70 -2.94 -12.76
CA TRP A 114 -5.67 -1.56 -13.25
C TRP A 114 -6.39 -1.46 -14.60
N SER A 115 -7.28 -0.47 -14.75
CA SER A 115 -7.88 -0.12 -16.03
C SER A 115 -6.84 0.53 -16.92
N GLY A 116 -6.50 -0.08 -18.05
CA GLY A 116 -5.51 0.43 -19.02
C GLY A 116 -6.00 1.60 -19.88
N GLU A 117 -7.14 2.21 -19.56
CA GLU A 117 -7.69 3.32 -20.33
C GLU A 117 -7.34 4.65 -19.65
N SER A 118 -6.48 5.44 -20.30
CA SER A 118 -6.47 6.89 -20.05
C SER A 118 -7.87 7.38 -20.36
N LYS A 119 -8.58 7.91 -19.36
CA LYS A 119 -9.69 8.81 -19.64
C LYS A 119 -9.08 10.02 -20.34
N GLN A 120 -9.11 10.03 -21.67
CA GLN A 120 -9.13 11.30 -22.38
C GLN A 120 -10.36 12.01 -21.84
N ALA A 121 -10.13 13.07 -21.07
CA ALA A 121 -11.18 13.98 -20.71
C ALA A 121 -11.79 14.47 -22.03
N LEU A 122 -13.03 14.06 -22.29
CA LEU A 122 -13.86 14.69 -23.30
C LEU A 122 -14.01 16.16 -22.86
N LEU A 123 -13.30 17.05 -23.58
CA LEU A 123 -13.54 18.49 -23.58
C LEU A 123 -14.86 18.78 -24.30
#